data_AF-A0A2S7PRY2-F1
#
_entry.id   AF-A0A2S7PRY2-F1
#
_cell.length_a   1.000
_cell.length_b   1.000
_cell.length_c   1.000
_cell.angle_alpha   90.00
_cell.angle_beta   90.00
_cell.angle_gamma   90.00
#
_symmetry.space_group_name_H-M   'P 1'
#
loop_
_entity.id
_entity.type
_entity.pdbx_description
1 polymer ?
#
loop_
_entity_poly.entity_id
_entity_poly.type
_entity_poly.pdbx_seq_one_letter_code
_entity_poly.pdbx_strand_id
1 'polypeptide(L)'
;MSTEKPTILFVPGAWHFPAGYDSVRESLKPLNYPTEAVALPSIGAEPPNKDLSDDAAHTRAAIEKLVDAGKKVVLVTHSYGGVVGSCAVEDLGFAQRKSAGKEGGVINFVYMSAFALPKGVTLLDALGGNPLPWMNFKGDYCHAETPENIFYHDLSSEDQQKWVAQLSHTVVTTKAGRSWVAPMLHQG
;
A
#
# COMPACT_ATOMS: atom_id res chain seq x y z
N MET A 1 -31.87 -4.67 10.10
CA MET A 1 -30.52 -5.29 9.98
C MET A 1 -29.53 -4.15 9.84
N SER A 2 -28.68 -3.90 10.85
CA SER A 2 -27.57 -2.95 10.66
C SER A 2 -26.62 -3.56 9.63
N THR A 3 -26.48 -2.94 8.46
CA THR A 3 -25.49 -3.37 7.47
C THR A 3 -24.10 -3.09 8.06
N GLU A 4 -23.34 -4.15 8.36
CA GLU A 4 -21.98 -4.03 8.85
C GLU A 4 -21.15 -3.11 7.92
N LYS A 5 -20.46 -2.14 8.51
CA LYS A 5 -19.58 -1.23 7.76
C LYS A 5 -18.39 -2.01 7.21
N PRO A 6 -17.90 -1.68 6.00
CA PRO A 6 -16.73 -2.36 5.46
C PRO A 6 -15.48 -2.03 6.29
N THR A 7 -14.54 -2.97 6.35
CA THR A 7 -13.20 -2.73 6.89
C THR A 7 -12.38 -1.95 5.88
N ILE A 8 -11.77 -0.85 6.33
CA ILE A 8 -10.84 -0.06 5.51
C ILE A 8 -9.43 -0.57 5.79
N LEU A 9 -8.80 -1.18 4.79
CA LEU A 9 -7.42 -1.67 4.86
C LEU A 9 -6.49 -0.70 4.15
N PHE A 10 -5.54 -0.12 4.88
CA PHE A 10 -4.56 0.83 4.36
C PHE A 10 -3.26 0.13 3.96
N VAL A 11 -2.72 0.48 2.78
CA VAL A 11 -1.44 0.00 2.25
C VAL A 11 -0.51 1.19 2.03
N PRO A 12 0.58 1.32 2.83
CA PRO A 12 1.49 2.45 2.75
C PRO A 12 2.33 2.44 1.48
N GLY A 13 3.00 3.56 1.25
CA GLY A 13 4.03 3.69 0.22
C GLY A 13 5.40 3.22 0.72
N ALA A 14 6.41 3.34 -0.15
CA ALA A 14 7.80 3.08 0.20
C ALA A 14 8.25 3.95 1.38
N TRP A 15 9.25 3.48 2.14
CA TRP A 15 9.82 4.09 3.35
C TRP A 15 8.89 4.23 4.57
N HIS A 16 7.57 4.06 4.41
CA HIS A 16 6.57 4.36 5.43
C HIS A 16 6.06 3.10 6.16
N PHE A 17 5.73 3.27 7.44
CA PHE A 17 5.10 2.24 8.29
C PHE A 17 3.60 2.52 8.51
N PRO A 18 2.83 1.54 9.04
CA PRO A 18 1.41 1.70 9.34
C PRO A 18 1.03 2.92 10.19
N ALA A 19 1.94 3.36 11.07
CA ALA A 19 1.72 4.47 11.98
C ALA A 19 1.33 5.78 11.28
N GLY A 20 1.72 5.96 10.01
CA GLY A 20 1.30 7.10 9.19
C GLY A 20 -0.22 7.19 8.98
N TYR A 21 -0.97 6.11 9.21
CA TYR A 21 -2.42 6.09 9.13
C TYR A 21 -3.14 6.25 10.47
N ASP A 22 -2.44 6.35 11.60
CA ASP A 22 -3.11 6.32 12.91
C ASP A 22 -4.09 7.48 13.10
N SER A 23 -3.73 8.69 12.67
CA SER A 23 -4.62 9.86 12.75
C SER A 23 -5.92 9.69 11.94
N VAL A 24 -5.85 9.12 10.73
CA VAL A 24 -7.06 8.88 9.91
C VAL A 24 -7.88 7.72 10.47
N ARG A 25 -7.23 6.68 10.99
CA ARG A 25 -7.89 5.52 11.62
C ARG A 25 -8.64 5.92 12.88
N GLU A 26 -8.05 6.75 13.74
CA GLU A 26 -8.73 7.30 14.91
C GLU A 26 -9.90 8.22 14.52
N SER A 27 -9.77 8.98 13.43
CA SER A 27 -10.88 9.80 12.91
C SER A 27 -12.05 8.97 12.36
N LEU A 28 -11.78 7.75 11.88
CA LEU A 28 -12.79 6.82 11.34
C LEU A 28 -13.50 6.00 12.43
N LYS A 29 -12.86 5.81 13.58
CA LYS A 29 -13.38 5.07 14.72
C LYS A 29 -14.75 5.56 15.23
N PRO A 30 -15.00 6.85 15.49
CA PRO A 30 -16.33 7.33 15.93
C PRO A 30 -17.41 7.16 14.85
N LEU A 31 -17.03 6.94 13.60
CA LEU A 31 -17.94 6.64 12.48
C LEU A 31 -18.23 5.13 12.33
N ASN A 32 -17.70 4.31 13.25
CA ASN A 32 -17.83 2.85 13.27
C ASN A 32 -17.27 2.14 12.03
N TYR A 33 -16.25 2.71 11.37
CA TYR A 33 -15.50 1.98 10.35
C TYR A 33 -14.36 1.19 11.01
N PRO A 34 -14.35 -0.15 10.91
CA PRO A 34 -13.17 -0.93 11.29
C PRO A 34 -12.02 -0.61 10.35
N THR A 35 -10.80 -0.50 10.89
CA THR A 35 -9.61 -0.17 10.10
C THR A 35 -8.41 -1.05 10.45
N GLU A 36 -7.65 -1.42 9.43
CA GLU A 36 -6.36 -2.11 9.53
C GLU A 36 -5.34 -1.43 8.60
N ALA A 37 -4.05 -1.60 8.87
CA ALA A 37 -2.98 -1.07 8.02
C ALA A 37 -1.84 -2.08 7.95
N VAL A 38 -1.32 -2.34 6.75
CA VAL A 38 -0.27 -3.36 6.53
C VAL A 38 1.13 -2.78 6.68
N ALA A 39 2.03 -3.55 7.31
CA ALA A 39 3.45 -3.25 7.32
C ALA A 39 4.10 -4.01 6.17
N LEU A 40 4.63 -3.29 5.17
CA LEU A 40 5.25 -3.92 4.01
C LEU A 40 6.60 -4.54 4.40
N PRO A 41 6.82 -5.85 4.20
CA PRO A 41 8.07 -6.53 4.52
C PRO A 41 9.33 -5.89 3.95
N SER A 42 9.25 -5.18 2.83
CA SER A 42 10.40 -4.50 2.22
C SER A 42 10.86 -3.23 2.94
N ILE A 43 10.10 -2.73 3.90
CA ILE A 43 10.44 -1.50 4.65
C ILE A 43 11.20 -1.88 5.92
N GLY A 44 12.43 -1.38 6.03
CA GLY A 44 13.33 -1.72 7.13
C GLY A 44 13.84 -3.17 7.12
N ALA A 45 13.72 -3.88 6.00
CA ALA A 45 14.14 -5.27 5.87
C ALA A 45 15.64 -5.45 6.16
N GLU A 46 15.96 -6.45 7.00
CA GLU A 46 17.33 -6.85 7.30
C GLU A 46 17.43 -8.40 7.33
N PRO A 47 18.18 -9.02 6.41
CA PRO A 47 18.87 -8.40 5.26
C PRO A 47 17.88 -7.80 4.23
N PRO A 48 18.33 -6.91 3.32
CA PRO A 48 17.49 -6.24 2.34
C PRO A 48 17.14 -7.18 1.18
N ASN A 49 16.43 -8.27 1.48
CA ASN A 49 16.17 -9.40 0.59
C ASN A 49 14.69 -9.58 0.23
N LYS A 50 13.91 -8.49 0.35
CA LYS A 50 12.47 -8.45 0.11
C LYS A 50 12.15 -7.71 -1.17
N ASP A 51 11.12 -8.15 -1.88
CA ASP A 51 10.71 -7.54 -3.14
C ASP A 51 9.19 -7.29 -3.20
N LEU A 52 8.72 -6.90 -4.39
CA LEU A 52 7.29 -6.66 -4.66
C LEU A 52 6.42 -7.90 -4.36
N SER A 53 6.94 -9.11 -4.57
CA SER A 53 6.21 -10.35 -4.33
C SER A 53 6.01 -10.62 -2.85
N ASP A 54 7.02 -10.37 -2.00
CA ASP A 54 6.89 -10.44 -0.54
C ASP A 54 5.83 -9.44 -0.05
N ASP A 55 5.89 -8.19 -0.53
CA ASP A 55 4.96 -7.13 -0.14
C ASP A 55 3.51 -7.45 -0.56
N ALA A 56 3.33 -7.92 -1.79
CA ALA A 56 2.03 -8.32 -2.31
C ALA A 56 1.47 -9.54 -1.58
N ALA A 57 2.29 -10.55 -1.31
CA ALA A 57 1.88 -11.74 -0.57
C ALA A 57 1.46 -11.40 0.87
N HIS A 58 2.22 -10.54 1.55
CA HIS A 58 1.88 -10.09 2.90
C HIS A 58 0.56 -9.29 2.91
N THR A 59 0.41 -8.36 1.98
CA THR A 59 -0.83 -7.58 1.83
C THR A 59 -2.01 -8.47 1.49
N ARG A 60 -1.81 -9.45 0.59
CA ARG A 60 -2.81 -10.43 0.21
C ARG A 60 -3.29 -11.23 1.42
N ALA A 61 -2.37 -11.74 2.24
CA ALA A 61 -2.74 -12.49 3.44
C ALA A 61 -3.61 -11.66 4.41
N ALA A 62 -3.34 -10.36 4.54
CA ALA A 62 -4.19 -9.46 5.32
C ALA A 62 -5.59 -9.29 4.71
N ILE A 63 -5.69 -9.17 3.37
CA ILE A 63 -6.99 -9.13 2.67
C ILE A 63 -7.73 -10.45 2.87
N GLU A 64 -7.09 -11.59 2.62
CA GLU A 64 -7.67 -12.94 2.72
C GLU A 64 -8.24 -13.19 4.12
N LYS A 65 -7.48 -12.87 5.18
CA LYS A 65 -7.95 -12.94 6.56
C LYS A 65 -9.29 -12.22 6.76
N LEU A 66 -9.45 -11.02 6.21
CA LEU A 66 -10.67 -10.23 6.33
C LEU A 66 -11.81 -10.84 5.50
N VAL A 67 -11.56 -11.14 4.24
CA VAL A 67 -12.63 -11.57 3.31
C VAL A 67 -13.07 -13.01 3.56
N ASP A 68 -12.22 -13.86 4.12
CA ASP A 68 -12.57 -15.23 4.55
C ASP A 68 -13.37 -15.21 5.87
N ALA A 69 -13.22 -14.17 6.69
CA ALA A 69 -14.10 -13.88 7.83
C ALA A 69 -15.44 -13.22 7.41
N GLY A 70 -15.81 -13.27 6.12
CA GLY A 70 -17.05 -12.73 5.58
C GLY A 70 -17.09 -11.21 5.45
N LYS A 71 -15.97 -10.50 5.68
CA LYS A 71 -15.96 -9.03 5.68
C LYS A 71 -15.92 -8.45 4.27
N LYS A 72 -16.58 -7.31 4.12
CA LYS A 72 -16.41 -6.41 2.97
C LYS A 72 -15.21 -5.50 3.24
N VAL A 73 -14.34 -5.34 2.25
CA VAL A 73 -13.09 -4.57 2.40
C VAL A 73 -13.04 -3.41 1.42
N VAL A 74 -12.65 -2.23 1.90
CA VAL A 74 -12.21 -1.10 1.08
C VAL A 74 -10.68 -1.03 1.19
N LEU A 75 -9.97 -1.27 0.09
CA LEU A 75 -8.52 -1.22 0.06
C LEU A 75 -8.07 0.19 -0.32
N VAL A 76 -7.32 0.87 0.55
CA VAL A 76 -6.78 2.21 0.31
C VAL A 76 -5.27 2.12 0.16
N THR A 77 -4.76 2.49 -1.00
CA THR A 77 -3.34 2.36 -1.35
C THR A 77 -2.71 3.72 -1.56
N HIS A 78 -1.48 3.91 -1.07
CA HIS A 78 -0.71 5.16 -1.23
C HIS A 78 0.62 4.91 -1.93
N SER A 79 0.99 5.80 -2.87
CA SER A 79 2.28 5.75 -3.57
C SER A 79 2.58 4.33 -4.11
N TYR A 80 3.75 3.76 -3.79
CA TYR A 80 4.16 2.38 -4.12
C TYR A 80 3.11 1.32 -3.71
N GLY A 81 2.37 1.57 -2.62
CA GLY A 81 1.29 0.70 -2.16
C GLY A 81 0.20 0.46 -3.22
N GLY A 82 0.08 1.33 -4.23
CA GLY A 82 -0.79 1.11 -5.39
C GLY A 82 -0.38 -0.11 -6.22
N VAL A 83 0.93 -0.30 -6.43
CA VAL A 83 1.48 -1.47 -7.14
C VAL A 83 1.27 -2.74 -6.32
N VAL A 84 1.63 -2.67 -5.03
CA VAL A 84 1.47 -3.77 -4.06
C VAL A 84 0.01 -4.21 -3.96
N GLY A 85 -0.91 -3.26 -3.74
CA GLY A 85 -2.32 -3.54 -3.59
C GLY A 85 -2.94 -4.13 -4.87
N SER A 86 -2.57 -3.62 -6.04
CA SER A 86 -3.04 -4.15 -7.33
C SER A 86 -2.65 -5.60 -7.53
N CYS A 87 -1.40 -5.92 -7.18
CA CYS A 87 -0.84 -7.27 -7.22
C CYS A 87 -1.48 -8.20 -6.18
N ALA A 88 -1.81 -7.69 -5.00
CA ALA A 88 -2.37 -8.47 -3.90
C ALA A 88 -3.86 -8.83 -4.09
N VAL A 89 -4.65 -7.98 -4.76
CA VAL A 89 -6.12 -8.05 -4.79
C VAL A 89 -6.69 -9.02 -5.82
N GLU A 90 -5.87 -9.63 -6.67
CA GLU A 90 -6.29 -10.55 -7.73
C GLU A 90 -7.22 -11.64 -7.18
N ASP A 91 -8.38 -11.83 -7.83
CA ASP A 91 -9.43 -12.78 -7.44
C ASP A 91 -10.07 -12.60 -6.04
N LEU A 92 -9.78 -11.49 -5.34
CA LEU A 92 -10.35 -11.18 -4.01
C LEU A 92 -11.53 -10.20 -4.05
N GLY A 93 -11.93 -9.77 -5.25
CA GLY A 93 -13.09 -8.90 -5.45
C GLY A 93 -14.41 -9.54 -4.99
N PHE A 94 -15.32 -8.73 -4.45
CA PHE A 94 -16.58 -9.21 -3.90
C PHE A 94 -17.45 -9.94 -4.92
N ALA A 95 -17.53 -9.46 -6.17
CA ALA A 95 -18.32 -10.11 -7.21
C ALA A 95 -17.76 -11.51 -7.55
N GLN A 96 -16.45 -11.63 -7.72
CA GLN A 96 -15.75 -12.89 -7.98
C GLN A 96 -15.97 -13.87 -6.83
N ARG A 97 -15.72 -13.43 -5.59
CA ARG A 97 -15.89 -14.27 -4.39
C ARG A 97 -17.33 -14.71 -4.17
N LYS A 98 -18.29 -13.80 -4.40
CA LYS A 98 -19.72 -14.13 -4.31
C LYS A 98 -20.13 -15.18 -5.34
N SER A 99 -19.60 -15.13 -6.57
CA SER A 99 -19.86 -16.16 -7.59
C SER A 99 -19.33 -17.54 -7.19
N ALA A 100 -18.31 -17.58 -6.33
CA ALA A 100 -17.75 -18.79 -5.74
C ALA A 100 -18.40 -19.18 -4.40
N GLY A 101 -19.54 -18.59 -4.03
CA GLY A 101 -20.28 -18.91 -2.81
C GLY A 101 -19.66 -18.38 -1.51
N LYS A 102 -18.72 -17.42 -1.58
CA LYS A 102 -18.09 -16.79 -0.42
C LYS A 102 -18.79 -15.46 -0.06
N GLU A 103 -18.88 -15.15 1.24
CA GLU A 103 -19.65 -13.99 1.73
C GLU A 103 -18.88 -12.66 1.73
N GLY A 104 -17.57 -12.69 1.94
CA GLY A 104 -16.71 -11.50 1.98
C GLY A 104 -16.00 -11.19 0.66
N GLY A 105 -15.41 -10.00 0.57
CA GLY A 105 -14.61 -9.60 -0.59
C GLY A 105 -14.28 -8.12 -0.63
N VAL A 106 -13.34 -7.74 -1.50
CA VAL A 106 -12.98 -6.34 -1.75
C VAL A 106 -14.09 -5.69 -2.56
N ILE A 107 -14.71 -4.66 -1.99
CA ILE A 107 -15.84 -3.94 -2.60
C ILE A 107 -15.43 -2.63 -3.26
N ASN A 108 -14.29 -2.05 -2.88
CA ASN A 108 -13.71 -0.85 -3.49
C ASN A 108 -12.18 -0.88 -3.38
N PHE A 109 -11.52 -0.30 -4.37
CA PHE A 109 -10.09 -0.08 -4.41
C PHE A 109 -9.83 1.41 -4.63
N VAL A 110 -9.07 2.04 -3.72
CA VAL A 110 -8.77 3.48 -3.74
C VAL A 110 -7.28 3.69 -3.97
N TYR A 111 -6.95 4.43 -5.03
CA TYR A 111 -5.61 4.96 -5.26
C TYR A 111 -5.53 6.37 -4.68
N MET A 112 -4.79 6.54 -3.59
CA MET A 112 -4.54 7.83 -2.95
C MET A 112 -3.12 8.26 -3.28
N SER A 113 -2.94 9.19 -4.23
CA SER A 113 -1.60 9.59 -4.69
C SER A 113 -0.70 8.38 -4.99
N ALA A 114 -1.28 7.35 -5.64
CA ALA A 114 -0.69 6.03 -5.78
C ALA A 114 -0.41 5.66 -7.24
N PHE A 115 0.57 4.78 -7.45
CA PHE A 115 0.90 4.29 -8.78
C PHE A 115 -0.12 3.25 -9.24
N ALA A 116 -0.79 3.53 -10.36
CA ALA A 116 -1.67 2.62 -11.08
C ALA A 116 -0.97 2.14 -12.35
N LEU A 117 -0.15 1.09 -12.23
CA LEU A 117 0.73 0.62 -13.30
C LEU A 117 0.04 -0.41 -14.20
N PRO A 118 0.16 -0.29 -15.54
CA PRO A 118 -0.21 -1.38 -16.45
C PRO A 118 0.53 -2.68 -16.12
N LYS A 119 -0.07 -3.82 -16.49
CA LYS A 119 0.59 -5.13 -16.35
C LYS A 119 1.94 -5.14 -17.08
N GLY A 120 2.97 -5.68 -16.43
CA GLY A 120 4.34 -5.80 -16.92
C GLY A 120 5.23 -4.58 -16.68
N VAL A 121 4.64 -3.44 -16.28
CA VAL A 121 5.35 -2.17 -16.01
C VAL A 121 5.90 -2.18 -14.58
N THR A 122 7.13 -1.71 -14.42
CA THR A 122 7.79 -1.55 -13.12
C THR A 122 7.59 -0.14 -12.56
N LEU A 123 7.84 0.05 -11.27
CA LEU A 123 7.83 1.38 -10.66
C LEU A 123 8.92 2.27 -11.29
N LEU A 124 10.09 1.71 -11.61
CA LEU A 124 11.16 2.44 -12.27
C LEU A 124 10.77 2.90 -13.68
N ASP A 125 10.08 2.07 -14.45
CA ASP A 125 9.56 2.44 -15.77
C ASP A 125 8.60 3.64 -15.65
N ALA A 126 7.72 3.62 -14.65
CA ALA A 126 6.77 4.71 -14.39
C ALA A 126 7.43 6.03 -13.97
N LEU A 127 8.68 5.98 -13.50
CA LEU A 127 9.52 7.14 -13.19
C LEU A 127 10.36 7.59 -14.40
N GLY A 128 10.14 7.06 -15.59
CA GLY A 128 10.91 7.38 -16.79
C GLY A 128 12.23 6.61 -16.89
N GLY A 129 12.31 5.45 -16.26
CA GLY A 129 13.45 4.53 -16.35
C GLY A 129 14.65 4.91 -15.49
N ASN A 130 14.59 6.03 -14.77
CA ASN A 130 15.66 6.49 -13.89
C ASN A 130 15.12 6.72 -12.47
N PRO A 131 15.89 6.41 -11.42
CA PRO A 131 15.52 6.81 -10.07
C PRO A 131 15.41 8.33 -9.96
N LEU A 132 14.52 8.79 -9.08
CA LEU A 132 14.42 10.22 -8.80
C LEU A 132 15.66 10.71 -8.04
N PRO A 133 16.09 11.99 -8.21
CA PRO A 133 17.34 12.49 -7.62
C PRO A 133 17.41 12.38 -6.10
N TRP A 134 16.26 12.37 -5.42
CA TRP A 134 16.16 12.24 -3.97
C TRP A 134 16.12 10.78 -3.48
N MET A 135 16.22 9.79 -4.39
CA MET A 135 16.37 8.39 -4.00
C MET A 135 17.86 8.08 -3.78
N ASN A 136 18.28 7.94 -2.52
CA ASN A 136 19.66 7.64 -2.16
C ASN A 136 19.87 6.13 -2.03
N PHE A 137 20.69 5.58 -2.92
CA PHE A 137 21.02 4.17 -2.97
C PHE A 137 22.33 3.90 -2.24
N LYS A 138 22.31 2.95 -1.30
CA LYS A 138 23.48 2.44 -0.59
C LYS A 138 23.48 0.91 -0.68
N GLY A 139 24.06 0.38 -1.74
CA GLY A 139 23.90 -1.05 -2.07
C GLY A 139 22.42 -1.37 -2.35
N ASP A 140 21.89 -2.41 -1.70
CA ASP A 140 20.49 -2.85 -1.86
C ASP A 140 19.48 -2.06 -1.02
N TYR A 141 19.95 -1.05 -0.28
CA TYR A 141 19.14 -0.14 0.51
C TYR A 141 18.84 1.14 -0.27
N CYS A 142 17.60 1.62 -0.18
CA CYS A 142 17.19 2.91 -0.73
C CYS A 142 16.56 3.78 0.35
N HIS A 143 17.15 4.92 0.63
CA HIS A 143 16.64 5.96 1.53
C HIS A 143 16.08 7.14 0.73
N ALA A 144 15.16 7.90 1.33
CA ALA A 144 14.73 9.18 0.79
C ALA A 144 15.65 10.30 1.30
N GLU A 145 16.15 11.14 0.40
CA GLU A 145 16.81 12.40 0.74
C GLU A 145 15.78 13.52 0.90
N THR A 146 16.09 14.45 1.81
CA THR A 146 15.25 15.60 2.17
C THR A 146 13.76 15.24 2.32
N PRO A 147 13.39 14.16 3.04
CA PRO A 147 12.01 13.69 3.14
C PRO A 147 11.04 14.74 3.70
N GLU A 148 11.52 15.69 4.50
CA GLU A 148 10.77 16.86 4.95
C GLU A 148 10.26 17.74 3.80
N ASN A 149 11.02 17.83 2.70
CA ASN A 149 10.66 18.60 1.51
C ASN A 149 9.93 17.74 0.46
N ILE A 150 10.18 16.44 0.43
CA ILE A 150 9.57 15.54 -0.57
C ILE A 150 8.18 15.05 -0.11
N PHE A 151 8.04 14.65 1.15
CA PHE A 151 6.81 14.02 1.66
C PHE A 151 5.99 14.93 2.57
N TYR A 152 6.65 15.83 3.31
CA TYR A 152 6.04 16.55 4.44
C TYR A 152 6.15 18.07 4.32
N HIS A 153 6.24 18.58 3.08
CA HIS A 153 6.55 19.99 2.79
C HIS A 153 5.47 20.97 3.26
N ASP A 154 4.25 20.48 3.51
CA ASP A 154 3.10 21.22 3.99
C ASP A 154 2.85 21.06 5.50
N LEU A 155 3.69 20.27 6.19
CA LEU A 155 3.59 20.06 7.64
C LEU A 155 4.40 21.10 8.42
N SER A 156 4.04 21.25 9.70
CA SER A 156 4.84 22.04 10.65
C SER A 156 6.24 21.42 10.82
N SER A 157 7.24 22.21 11.22
CA SER A 157 8.59 21.68 11.46
C SER A 157 8.63 20.59 12.55
N GLU A 158 7.74 20.67 13.54
CA GLU A 158 7.59 19.63 14.57
C GLU A 158 7.06 18.33 13.97
N ASP A 159 6.00 18.40 13.16
CA ASP A 159 5.43 17.23 12.48
C ASP A 159 6.39 16.64 11.43
N GLN A 160 7.13 17.49 10.71
CA GLN A 160 8.18 17.05 9.80
C GLN A 160 9.22 16.21 10.54
N GLN A 161 9.79 16.73 11.65
CA GLN A 161 10.78 15.98 12.44
C GLN A 161 10.20 14.66 12.95
N LYS A 162 8.97 14.68 13.47
CA LYS A 162 8.27 13.50 13.98
C LYS A 162 8.10 12.41 12.91
N TRP A 163 7.67 12.77 11.70
CA TRP A 163 7.37 11.78 10.65
C TRP A 163 8.62 11.35 9.90
N VAL A 164 9.59 12.24 9.67
CA VAL A 164 10.90 11.87 9.13
C VAL A 164 11.60 10.85 10.01
N ALA A 165 11.55 11.01 11.34
CA ALA A 165 12.17 10.07 12.28
C ALA A 165 11.57 8.65 12.24
N GLN A 166 10.38 8.48 11.66
CA GLN A 166 9.72 7.18 11.51
C GLN A 166 10.02 6.50 10.17
N LEU A 167 10.62 7.20 9.21
CA LEU A 167 10.98 6.59 7.93
C LEU A 167 12.11 5.56 8.10
N SER A 168 12.07 4.52 7.28
CA SER A 168 13.17 3.56 7.14
C SER A 168 13.55 3.38 5.67
N HIS A 169 14.60 2.63 5.38
CA HIS A 169 14.93 2.25 4.01
C HIS A 169 13.84 1.36 3.40
N THR A 170 13.80 1.32 2.07
CA THR A 170 13.13 0.27 1.30
C THR A 170 14.16 -0.51 0.50
N VAL A 171 13.91 -1.80 0.25
CA VAL A 171 14.77 -2.62 -0.59
C VAL A 171 14.71 -2.16 -2.06
N VAL A 172 15.86 -2.09 -2.74
CA VAL A 172 15.97 -1.58 -4.12
C VAL A 172 15.16 -2.40 -5.13
N THR A 173 15.12 -3.73 -4.98
CA THR A 173 14.45 -4.67 -5.91
C THR A 173 12.96 -4.41 -6.07
N THR A 174 12.29 -3.82 -5.07
CA THR A 174 10.88 -3.40 -5.14
C THR A 174 10.59 -2.50 -6.34
N LYS A 175 11.56 -1.69 -6.78
CA LYS A 175 11.42 -0.72 -7.88
C LYS A 175 11.43 -1.39 -9.26
N ALA A 176 12.08 -2.55 -9.36
CA ALA A 176 12.20 -3.35 -10.58
C ALA A 176 11.14 -4.47 -10.67
N GLY A 177 10.34 -4.65 -9.61
CA GLY A 177 9.22 -5.59 -9.60
C GLY A 177 8.19 -5.21 -10.67
N ARG A 178 7.84 -6.16 -11.53
CA ARG A 178 6.81 -5.97 -12.56
C ARG A 178 5.44 -6.19 -11.94
N SER A 179 4.51 -5.26 -12.16
CA SER A 179 3.11 -5.50 -11.82
C SER A 179 2.56 -6.67 -12.64
N TRP A 180 1.98 -7.70 -12.01
CA TRP A 180 1.35 -8.82 -12.73
C TRP A 180 -0.14 -8.61 -13.02
N VAL A 181 -0.73 -7.58 -12.41
CA VAL A 181 -2.15 -7.20 -12.55
C VAL A 181 -2.22 -5.78 -13.12
N ALA A 182 -3.13 -5.56 -14.06
CA ALA A 182 -3.43 -4.20 -14.51
C ALA A 182 -4.28 -3.48 -13.45
N PRO A 183 -4.24 -2.15 -13.34
CA PRO A 183 -5.03 -1.44 -12.34
C PRO A 183 -6.51 -1.76 -12.58
N MET A 184 -7.26 -1.96 -11.49
CA MET A 184 -8.72 -2.06 -11.53
C MET A 184 -9.31 -0.72 -11.93
N LEU A 185 -9.19 -0.36 -13.22
CA LEU A 185 -9.93 0.74 -13.81
C LEU A 185 -11.38 0.26 -13.89
N HIS A 186 -12.27 0.94 -13.15
CA HIS A 186 -13.70 0.76 -13.34
C HIS A 186 -14.00 0.92 -14.84
N GLN A 187 -14.34 -0.17 -15.51
CA GLN A 187 -15.13 -0.07 -16.72
C GLN A 187 -16.50 0.39 -16.25
N GLY A 188 -16.84 1.63 -16.61
CA GLY A 188 -18.08 2.30 -16.21
C GLY A 188 -19.33 1.61 -16.73
#